data_AF-A0A8E6B958-F1
#
_entry.id   AF-A0A8E6B958-F1
#
_cell.length_a   1.000
_cell.length_b   1.000
_cell.length_c   1.000
_cell.angle_alpha   90.00
_cell.angle_beta   90.00
_cell.angle_gamma   90.00
#
_symmetry.space_group_name_H-M   'P 1'
#
loop_
_entity.id
_entity.type
_entity.pdbx_description
1 polymer ?
#
loop_
_entity_poly.entity_id
_entity_poly.type
_entity_poly.pdbx_seq_one_letter_code
_entity_poly.pdbx_strand_id
1 'polypeptide(L)'
;MRIPILRPLVLVLAILGMVSLTPVQGSYPPPEKNSAKSKIAAPKVKEKTPEELQKLLSENVKCSFLEMELKAVLSDLSQQTGAKIKFDTAFLSQQPGDMEGLTVSLETDGMPLRKALRKLTLAYQLSFGVVGDTIWVSSEEGLAARQMRQYIPISCKETPLSDLIKTLSSKYSVNMVLDLKARKSKASETPITLELEEATLETILRLATEMAGLKPVRIGGVIYITSEERADKLRDGDTLVPQIPMIPENRNDGQPGIAAAAGVMNGVPVAPQPIAPVAPPVENPPAGP
;
A
#
# COMPACT_ATOMS: atom_id res chain seq x y z
N MET A 1 -14.97 -36.48 45.12
CA MET A 1 -16.26 -35.89 44.74
C MET A 1 -16.09 -35.22 43.39
N ARG A 2 -16.72 -35.75 42.32
CA ARG A 2 -16.67 -35.19 40.96
C ARG A 2 -18.04 -34.57 40.66
N ILE A 3 -18.05 -33.28 40.33
CA ILE A 3 -19.25 -32.52 39.97
C ILE A 3 -19.41 -32.60 38.43
N PRO A 4 -20.52 -33.10 37.89
CA PRO A 4 -20.74 -33.09 36.44
C PRO A 4 -21.26 -31.73 35.99
N ILE A 5 -20.56 -31.12 35.03
CA ILE A 5 -20.92 -29.83 34.42
C ILE A 5 -21.94 -30.09 33.31
N LEU A 6 -23.15 -29.58 33.53
CA LEU A 6 -24.30 -29.63 32.62
C LEU A 6 -24.06 -28.67 31.44
N ARG A 7 -24.05 -29.18 30.20
CA ARG A 7 -23.98 -28.35 28.98
C ARG A 7 -25.37 -27.83 28.60
N PRO A 8 -25.54 -26.53 28.31
CA PRO A 8 -26.83 -26.02 27.84
C PRO A 8 -27.02 -26.34 26.36
N LEU A 9 -28.20 -26.90 26.06
CA LEU A 9 -28.73 -27.17 24.75
C LEU A 9 -29.16 -25.85 24.10
N VAL A 10 -28.40 -25.36 23.11
CA VAL A 10 -28.78 -24.16 22.34
C VAL A 10 -29.72 -24.59 21.21
N LEU A 11 -30.99 -24.21 21.35
CA LEU A 11 -32.05 -24.37 20.37
C LEU A 11 -31.86 -23.32 19.25
N VAL A 12 -31.43 -23.75 18.07
CA VAL A 12 -31.33 -22.89 16.88
C VAL A 12 -32.71 -22.83 16.21
N LEU A 13 -33.38 -21.70 16.35
CA LEU A 13 -34.65 -21.39 15.70
C LEU A 13 -34.38 -20.96 14.26
N ALA A 14 -34.80 -21.78 13.30
CA ALA A 14 -34.74 -21.46 11.87
C ALA A 14 -35.87 -20.48 11.50
N ILE A 15 -35.53 -19.22 11.25
CA ILE A 15 -36.45 -18.24 10.65
C ILE A 15 -36.24 -18.28 9.13
N LEU A 16 -37.11 -19.04 8.48
CA LEU A 16 -37.22 -19.14 7.03
C LEU A 16 -37.96 -17.90 6.50
N GLY A 17 -37.22 -16.85 6.16
CA GLY A 17 -37.76 -15.64 5.53
C GLY A 17 -37.89 -15.83 4.01
N MET A 18 -39.12 -16.02 3.52
CA MET A 18 -39.46 -15.93 2.10
C MET A 18 -39.25 -14.49 1.60
N VAL A 19 -38.20 -14.27 0.82
CA VAL A 19 -38.03 -13.05 0.02
C VAL A 19 -38.59 -13.34 -1.37
N SER A 20 -39.75 -12.78 -1.68
CA SER A 20 -40.33 -12.78 -3.03
C SER A 20 -39.57 -11.79 -3.91
N LEU A 21 -38.85 -12.29 -4.92
CA LEU A 21 -38.27 -11.46 -5.97
C LEU A 21 -39.37 -10.95 -6.91
N THR A 22 -39.64 -9.65 -6.88
CA THR A 22 -40.39 -8.97 -7.95
C THR A 22 -39.43 -8.66 -9.11
N PRO A 23 -39.73 -9.07 -10.35
CA PRO A 23 -38.91 -8.72 -11.50
C PRO A 23 -39.04 -7.23 -11.82
N VAL A 24 -37.93 -6.49 -11.74
CA VAL A 24 -37.81 -5.12 -12.22
C VAL A 24 -37.81 -5.15 -13.76
N GLN A 25 -38.94 -4.79 -14.36
CA GLN A 25 -39.07 -4.56 -15.80
C GLN A 25 -38.37 -3.24 -16.16
N GLY A 26 -37.05 -3.29 -16.33
CA GLY A 26 -36.26 -2.20 -16.90
C GLY A 26 -36.48 -2.12 -18.41
N SER A 27 -37.19 -1.10 -18.88
CA SER A 27 -37.29 -0.75 -20.30
C SER A 27 -35.93 -0.23 -20.79
N TYR A 28 -35.09 -1.11 -21.31
CA TYR A 28 -33.89 -0.69 -22.03
C TYR A 28 -34.30 -0.16 -23.40
N PRO A 29 -33.92 1.07 -23.76
CA PRO A 29 -34.08 1.55 -25.13
C PRO A 29 -33.28 0.65 -26.09
N PRO A 30 -33.81 0.34 -27.28
CA PRO A 30 -33.15 -0.51 -28.25
C PRO A 30 -31.80 0.09 -28.66
N PRO A 31 -30.74 -0.74 -28.81
CA PRO A 31 -29.43 -0.26 -29.22
C PRO A 31 -29.50 0.28 -30.66
N GLU A 32 -29.23 1.57 -30.78
CA GLU A 32 -29.12 2.29 -32.04
C GLU A 32 -27.91 1.72 -32.84
N LYS A 33 -28.21 1.12 -33.98
CA LYS A 33 -27.24 0.46 -34.87
C LYS A 33 -26.39 1.49 -35.63
N ASN A 34 -25.45 2.14 -34.95
CA ASN A 34 -24.39 2.91 -35.62
C ASN A 34 -23.18 2.03 -35.89
N SER A 35 -23.26 1.23 -36.96
CA SER A 35 -22.17 0.43 -37.51
C SER A 35 -21.26 1.29 -38.40
N ALA A 36 -20.53 2.23 -37.82
CA ALA A 36 -19.37 2.84 -38.46
C ALA A 36 -18.14 1.99 -38.13
N LYS A 37 -17.71 1.14 -39.09
CA LYS A 37 -16.46 0.37 -39.04
C LYS A 37 -15.26 1.32 -39.04
N SER A 38 -14.90 1.86 -37.88
CA SER A 38 -13.61 2.51 -37.67
C SER A 38 -12.55 1.43 -37.42
N LYS A 39 -11.91 0.96 -38.50
CA LYS A 39 -10.68 0.15 -38.43
C LYS A 39 -9.52 1.06 -38.00
N ILE A 40 -9.47 1.46 -36.74
CA ILE A 40 -8.25 1.98 -36.15
C ILE A 40 -7.45 0.76 -35.71
N ALA A 41 -6.43 0.41 -36.50
CA ALA A 41 -5.46 -0.59 -36.09
C ALA A 41 -4.71 -0.04 -34.87
N ALA A 42 -5.08 -0.49 -33.67
CA ALA A 42 -4.39 -0.12 -32.45
C ALA A 42 -2.91 -0.54 -32.57
N PRO A 43 -1.94 0.37 -32.35
CA PRO A 43 -0.53 0.02 -32.39
C PRO A 43 -0.25 -1.07 -31.35
N LYS A 44 0.39 -2.16 -31.79
CA LYS A 44 0.83 -3.25 -30.90
C LYS A 44 1.95 -2.74 -30.00
N VAL A 45 1.59 -2.22 -28.83
CA VAL A 45 2.56 -1.87 -27.78
C VAL A 45 3.13 -3.18 -27.23
N LYS A 46 4.41 -3.46 -27.48
CA LYS A 46 5.10 -4.60 -26.86
C LYS A 46 5.07 -4.42 -25.34
N GLU A 47 4.48 -5.37 -24.63
CA GLU A 47 4.49 -5.40 -23.17
C GLU A 47 5.92 -5.61 -22.69
N LYS A 48 6.39 -4.71 -21.82
CA LYS A 48 7.74 -4.78 -21.24
C LYS A 48 7.71 -5.68 -20.02
N THR A 49 8.73 -6.53 -19.87
CA THR A 49 8.85 -7.38 -18.68
C THR A 49 9.24 -6.54 -17.46
N PRO A 50 8.93 -6.99 -16.22
CA PRO A 50 9.34 -6.26 -15.01
C PRO A 50 10.86 -6.07 -14.91
N GLU A 51 11.65 -7.02 -15.43
CA GLU A 51 13.11 -6.93 -15.48
C GLU A 51 13.58 -5.81 -16.43
N GLU A 52 12.96 -5.69 -17.60
CA GLU A 52 13.21 -4.59 -18.53
C GLU A 52 12.86 -3.23 -17.90
N LEU A 53 11.78 -3.16 -17.13
CA LEU A 53 11.42 -1.94 -16.39
C LEU A 53 12.46 -1.61 -15.31
N GLN A 54 13.02 -2.60 -14.62
CA GLN A 54 14.12 -2.36 -13.67
C GLN A 54 15.38 -1.85 -14.36
N LYS A 55 15.67 -2.36 -15.57
CA LYS A 55 16.77 -1.86 -16.40
C LYS A 55 16.53 -0.42 -16.84
N LEU A 56 15.33 -0.09 -17.30
CA LEU A 56 14.93 1.28 -17.66
C LEU A 56 15.00 2.24 -16.47
N LEU A 57 14.62 1.79 -15.28
CA LEU A 57 14.77 2.56 -14.04
C LEU A 57 16.24 2.91 -13.74
N SER A 58 17.20 2.16 -14.27
CA SER A 58 18.63 2.39 -14.09
C SER A 58 19.23 3.27 -15.21
N GLU A 59 18.46 3.60 -16.24
CA GLU A 59 18.88 4.46 -17.34
C GLU A 59 18.92 5.93 -16.92
N ASN A 60 19.91 6.66 -17.41
CA ASN A 60 20.08 8.08 -17.10
C ASN A 60 19.16 8.92 -17.99
N VAL A 61 18.37 9.79 -17.36
CA VAL A 61 17.43 10.69 -18.03
C VAL A 61 17.85 12.13 -17.74
N LYS A 62 17.67 13.02 -18.72
CA LYS A 62 17.81 14.47 -18.55
C LYS A 62 16.46 15.04 -18.19
N CYS A 63 16.36 15.67 -17.02
CA CYS A 63 15.11 16.19 -16.49
C CYS A 63 15.29 17.68 -16.22
N SER A 64 14.44 18.51 -16.82
CA SER A 64 14.39 19.94 -16.56
C SER A 64 12.92 20.35 -16.43
N PHE A 65 12.41 20.28 -15.20
CA PHE A 65 11.03 20.62 -14.88
C PHE A 65 11.05 21.79 -13.90
N LEU A 66 10.33 22.85 -14.23
CA LEU A 66 10.22 24.07 -13.42
C LEU A 66 8.73 24.33 -13.20
N GLU A 67 8.29 24.23 -11.96
CA GLU A 67 6.91 24.50 -11.52
C GLU A 67 5.82 23.73 -12.31
N MET A 68 6.14 22.52 -12.76
CA MET A 68 5.20 21.69 -13.53
C MET A 68 4.37 20.79 -12.61
N GLU A 69 3.13 20.51 -12.97
CA GLU A 69 2.29 19.55 -12.24
C GLU A 69 2.92 18.15 -12.30
N LEU A 70 2.96 17.45 -11.16
CA LEU A 70 3.53 16.11 -11.04
C LEU A 70 2.97 15.13 -12.08
N LYS A 71 1.66 15.19 -12.38
CA LYS A 71 1.04 14.34 -13.42
C LYS A 71 1.60 14.60 -14.81
N ALA A 72 1.83 15.86 -15.17
CA ALA A 72 2.42 16.25 -16.44
C ALA A 72 3.87 15.76 -16.52
N VAL A 73 4.66 15.97 -15.46
CA VAL A 73 6.05 15.49 -15.38
C VAL A 73 6.15 13.96 -15.52
N LEU A 74 5.25 13.21 -14.88
CA LEU A 74 5.24 11.74 -15.02
C LEU A 74 4.85 11.30 -16.44
N SER A 75 3.95 12.03 -17.11
CA SER A 75 3.61 11.80 -18.52
C SER A 75 4.81 12.06 -19.44
N ASP A 76 5.54 13.15 -19.23
CA ASP A 76 6.72 13.48 -20.02
C ASP A 76 7.83 12.45 -19.82
N LEU A 77 8.07 12.01 -18.57
CA LEU A 77 8.99 10.92 -18.26
C LEU A 77 8.55 9.60 -18.90
N SER A 78 7.25 9.32 -18.93
CA SER A 78 6.69 8.15 -19.61
C SER A 78 6.98 8.18 -21.11
N GLN A 79 6.85 9.34 -21.75
CA GLN A 79 7.14 9.51 -23.18
C GLN A 79 8.64 9.42 -23.49
N GLN A 80 9.49 10.07 -22.69
CA GLN A 80 10.95 10.06 -22.89
C GLN A 80 11.55 8.66 -22.74
N THR A 81 11.09 7.90 -21.77
CA THR A 81 11.63 6.55 -21.45
C THR A 81 10.88 5.42 -22.15
N GLY A 82 9.71 5.73 -22.72
CA GLY A 82 8.75 4.76 -23.22
C GLY A 82 8.27 3.76 -22.17
N ALA A 83 8.44 4.03 -20.87
CA ALA A 83 7.89 3.22 -19.79
C ALA A 83 6.46 3.66 -19.49
N LYS A 84 5.54 2.74 -19.21
CA LYS A 84 4.18 3.09 -18.80
C LYS A 84 4.22 3.58 -17.35
N ILE A 85 4.13 4.88 -17.12
CA ILE A 85 4.09 5.47 -15.78
C ILE A 85 2.67 5.94 -15.50
N LYS A 86 2.06 5.46 -14.41
CA LYS A 86 0.70 5.84 -14.00
C LYS A 86 0.68 6.41 -12.59
N PHE A 87 -0.09 7.48 -12.43
CA PHE A 87 -0.38 8.07 -11.13
C PHE A 87 -1.66 7.44 -10.56
N ASP A 88 -1.60 6.96 -9.33
CA ASP A 88 -2.71 6.26 -8.68
C ASP A 88 -3.73 7.23 -8.09
N THR A 89 -4.59 7.77 -8.94
CA THR A 89 -5.65 8.69 -8.51
C THR A 89 -6.68 8.03 -7.59
N ALA A 90 -6.91 6.71 -7.75
CA ALA A 90 -7.95 6.00 -7.01
C ALA A 90 -7.61 5.80 -5.53
N PHE A 91 -6.33 5.59 -5.20
CA PHE A 91 -5.90 5.51 -3.80
C PHE A 91 -5.79 6.91 -3.19
N LEU A 92 -5.28 7.87 -3.95
CA LEU A 92 -5.03 9.22 -3.43
C LEU A 92 -6.31 10.03 -3.19
N SER A 93 -7.38 9.79 -3.95
CA SER A 93 -8.67 10.45 -3.70
C SER A 93 -9.34 10.02 -2.39
N GLN A 94 -8.88 8.94 -1.75
CA GLN A 94 -9.38 8.47 -0.46
C GLN A 94 -8.64 9.09 0.73
N GLN A 95 -7.48 9.73 0.49
CA GLN A 95 -6.74 10.40 1.55
C GLN A 95 -7.25 11.84 1.71
N PRO A 96 -7.50 12.31 2.95
CA PRO A 96 -7.89 13.68 3.20
C PRO A 96 -6.71 14.62 2.89
N GLY A 97 -6.81 15.32 1.76
CA GLY A 97 -5.82 16.30 1.30
C GLY A 97 -5.99 16.57 -0.19
N ASP A 98 -6.05 17.85 -0.57
CA ASP A 98 -6.13 18.25 -1.96
C ASP A 98 -4.79 17.92 -2.66
N MET A 99 -4.76 16.79 -3.35
CA MET A 99 -3.64 16.37 -4.21
C MET A 99 -3.70 17.01 -5.61
N GLU A 100 -4.60 17.96 -5.82
CA GLU A 100 -4.70 18.73 -7.06
C GLU A 100 -3.71 19.90 -7.01
N GLY A 101 -2.85 20.02 -8.02
CA GLY A 101 -1.88 21.11 -8.12
C GLY A 101 -0.52 20.86 -7.46
N LEU A 102 -0.12 19.60 -7.24
CA LEU A 102 1.23 19.27 -6.78
C LEU A 102 2.26 19.67 -7.85
N THR A 103 2.94 20.80 -7.65
CA THR A 103 3.98 21.28 -8.56
C THR A 103 5.36 20.78 -8.14
N VAL A 104 6.20 20.43 -9.10
CA VAL A 104 7.57 19.95 -8.83
C VAL A 104 8.57 20.78 -9.61
N SER A 105 9.69 21.07 -8.97
CA SER A 105 10.85 21.66 -9.61
C SER A 105 12.03 20.70 -9.45
N LEU A 106 12.54 20.20 -10.57
CA LEU A 106 13.69 19.30 -10.61
C LEU A 106 14.49 19.55 -11.88
N GLU A 107 15.73 20.00 -11.71
CA GLU A 107 16.71 20.17 -12.77
C GLU A 107 17.89 19.24 -12.50
N THR A 108 18.09 18.24 -13.36
CA THR A 108 19.18 17.29 -13.25
C THR A 108 19.64 16.79 -14.62
N ASP A 109 20.94 16.88 -14.88
CA ASP A 109 21.56 16.30 -16.07
C ASP A 109 22.09 14.89 -15.79
N GLY A 110 21.49 13.90 -16.45
CA GLY A 110 22.01 12.53 -16.48
C GLY A 110 21.81 11.74 -15.19
N MET A 111 20.66 11.90 -14.52
CA MET A 111 20.32 11.15 -13.32
C MET A 111 19.59 9.84 -13.67
N PRO A 112 19.86 8.71 -13.00
CA PRO A 112 19.06 7.50 -13.17
C PRO A 112 17.58 7.76 -12.92
N LEU A 113 16.70 7.25 -13.79
CA LEU A 113 15.24 7.45 -13.69
C LEU A 113 14.70 7.12 -12.30
N ARG A 114 15.20 6.03 -11.67
CA ARG A 114 14.86 5.64 -10.30
C ARG A 114 15.15 6.74 -9.28
N LYS A 115 16.30 7.41 -9.40
CA LYS A 115 16.70 8.49 -8.48
C LYS A 115 15.87 9.75 -8.74
N ALA A 116 15.59 10.06 -10.01
CA ALA A 116 14.73 11.18 -10.39
C ALA A 116 13.30 11.00 -9.83
N LEU A 117 12.66 9.85 -10.10
CA LEU A 117 11.34 9.51 -9.56
C LEU A 117 11.33 9.57 -8.03
N ARG A 118 12.35 9.01 -7.36
CA ARG A 118 12.43 9.07 -5.89
C ARG A 118 12.48 10.51 -5.38
N LYS A 119 13.25 11.39 -6.02
CA LYS A 119 13.31 12.81 -5.63
C LYS A 119 11.97 13.51 -5.84
N LEU A 120 11.31 13.25 -6.96
CA LEU A 120 10.00 13.85 -7.29
C LEU A 120 8.91 13.41 -6.29
N THR A 121 8.88 12.12 -5.93
CA THR A 121 7.82 11.59 -5.08
C THR A 121 8.06 11.84 -3.59
N LEU A 122 9.32 11.97 -3.16
CA LEU A 122 9.68 12.16 -1.75
C LEU A 122 9.08 13.44 -1.14
N ALA A 123 8.96 14.52 -1.91
CA ALA A 123 8.36 15.78 -1.45
C ALA A 123 6.91 15.62 -0.97
N TYR A 124 6.21 14.60 -1.47
CA TYR A 124 4.79 14.35 -1.22
C TYR A 124 4.54 13.08 -0.42
N GLN A 125 5.58 12.48 0.18
CA GLN A 125 5.47 11.17 0.84
C GLN A 125 4.94 10.07 -0.07
N LEU A 126 5.12 10.25 -1.39
CA LEU A 126 4.76 9.26 -2.39
C LEU A 126 5.96 8.35 -2.66
N SER A 127 5.65 7.15 -3.12
CA SER A 127 6.63 6.18 -3.58
C SER A 127 6.27 5.73 -5.00
N PHE A 128 7.16 4.97 -5.62
CA PHE A 128 6.88 4.32 -6.89
C PHE A 128 7.27 2.85 -6.85
N GLY A 129 6.54 2.03 -7.60
CA GLY A 129 6.74 0.58 -7.64
C GLY A 129 6.36 0.02 -9.00
N VAL A 130 6.98 -1.10 -9.37
CA VAL A 130 6.62 -1.84 -10.59
C VAL A 130 5.50 -2.82 -10.25
N VAL A 131 4.40 -2.76 -11.00
CA VAL A 131 3.22 -3.62 -10.85
C VAL A 131 2.86 -4.12 -12.24
N GLY A 132 3.32 -5.33 -12.58
CA GLY A 132 3.19 -5.88 -13.93
C GLY A 132 4.11 -5.15 -14.91
N ASP A 133 3.53 -4.55 -15.95
CA ASP A 133 4.24 -3.82 -17.01
C ASP A 133 4.24 -2.29 -16.81
N THR A 134 3.73 -1.82 -15.67
CA THR A 134 3.47 -0.41 -15.39
C THR A 134 4.19 0.02 -14.11
N ILE A 135 4.84 1.18 -14.16
CA ILE A 135 5.38 1.87 -12.99
C ILE A 135 4.24 2.69 -12.38
N TRP A 136 3.85 2.37 -11.16
CA TRP A 136 2.84 3.11 -10.42
C TRP A 136 3.50 4.10 -9.48
N VAL A 137 2.93 5.29 -9.38
CA VAL A 137 3.25 6.29 -8.37
C VAL A 137 2.03 6.45 -7.46
N SER A 138 2.18 6.11 -6.19
CA SER A 138 1.10 6.13 -5.18
C SER A 138 1.73 6.31 -3.79
N SER A 139 0.92 6.29 -2.75
CA SER A 139 1.44 6.10 -1.39
C SER A 139 2.12 4.73 -1.26
N GLU A 140 2.99 4.57 -0.26
CA GLU A 140 3.62 3.28 0.03
C GLU A 140 2.57 2.19 0.29
N GLU A 141 1.50 2.54 1.02
CA GLU A 141 0.43 1.61 1.34
C GLU A 141 -0.34 1.16 0.10
N GLY A 142 -0.68 2.10 -0.78
CA GLY A 142 -1.41 1.84 -2.02
C GLY A 142 -0.61 0.99 -2.99
N LEU A 143 0.70 1.24 -3.13
CA LEU A 143 1.58 0.42 -3.96
C LEU A 143 1.63 -1.03 -3.48
N ALA A 144 1.87 -1.23 -2.19
CA ALA A 144 1.94 -2.57 -1.63
C ALA A 144 0.60 -3.31 -1.74
N ALA A 145 -0.53 -2.63 -1.49
CA ALA A 145 -1.85 -3.22 -1.68
C ALA A 145 -2.08 -3.66 -3.13
N ARG A 146 -1.63 -2.86 -4.11
CA ARG A 146 -1.71 -3.22 -5.54
C ARG A 146 -0.81 -4.39 -5.89
N GLN A 147 0.44 -4.40 -5.43
CA GLN A 147 1.37 -5.51 -5.65
C GLN A 147 0.83 -6.83 -5.11
N MET A 148 0.22 -6.81 -3.92
CA MET A 148 -0.31 -8.03 -3.28
C MET A 148 -1.59 -8.57 -3.93
N ARG A 149 -2.39 -7.69 -4.56
CA ARG A 149 -3.64 -8.06 -5.25
C ARG A 149 -3.45 -8.47 -6.71
N GLN A 150 -2.21 -8.53 -7.21
CA GLN A 150 -1.96 -9.00 -8.56
C GLN A 150 -2.28 -10.49 -8.69
N TYR A 151 -3.06 -10.84 -9.71
CA TYR A 151 -3.31 -12.23 -10.08
C TYR A 151 -2.13 -12.78 -10.87
N ILE A 152 -1.65 -13.94 -10.43
CA ILE A 152 -0.43 -14.55 -10.92
C ILE A 152 -0.67 -16.04 -11.11
N PRO A 153 -0.36 -16.60 -12.30
CA PRO A 153 -0.24 -18.04 -12.46
C PRO A 153 1.06 -18.53 -11.83
N ILE A 154 0.99 -19.61 -11.06
CA ILE A 154 2.15 -20.26 -10.47
C ILE A 154 2.05 -21.78 -10.56
N SER A 155 3.13 -22.41 -11.00
CA SER A 155 3.30 -23.86 -10.98
C SER A 155 4.69 -24.15 -10.45
N CYS A 156 4.75 -24.74 -9.26
CA CYS A 156 5.98 -25.20 -8.64
C CYS A 156 5.81 -26.65 -8.19
N LYS A 157 6.83 -27.48 -8.45
CA LYS A 157 6.87 -28.88 -8.03
C LYS A 157 8.11 -29.07 -7.19
N GLU A 158 7.92 -29.45 -5.93
CA GLU A 158 8.99 -29.71 -4.95
C GLU A 158 10.02 -28.58 -4.84
N THR A 159 9.59 -27.32 -4.99
CA THR A 159 10.50 -26.17 -4.94
C THR A 159 10.71 -25.73 -3.49
N PRO A 160 11.95 -25.58 -2.99
CA PRO A 160 12.20 -25.10 -1.64
C PRO A 160 11.56 -23.73 -1.41
N LEU A 161 10.91 -23.54 -0.26
CA LEU A 161 10.23 -22.28 0.06
C LEU A 161 11.15 -21.07 -0.08
N SER A 162 12.43 -21.17 0.29
CA SER A 162 13.39 -20.07 0.14
C SER A 162 13.58 -19.62 -1.30
N ASP A 163 13.55 -20.56 -2.25
CA ASP A 163 13.79 -20.26 -3.67
C ASP A 163 12.51 -19.77 -4.35
N LEU A 164 11.36 -20.29 -3.92
CA LEU A 164 10.06 -19.74 -4.28
C LEU A 164 9.95 -18.26 -3.87
N ILE A 165 10.27 -17.92 -2.62
CA ILE A 165 10.21 -16.53 -2.12
C ILE A 165 11.17 -15.61 -2.88
N LYS A 166 12.42 -16.05 -3.15
CA LYS A 166 13.37 -15.27 -3.96
C LYS A 166 12.83 -15.03 -5.37
N THR A 167 12.24 -16.06 -5.99
CA THR A 167 11.66 -15.99 -7.32
C THR A 167 10.50 -15.00 -7.36
N LEU A 168 9.56 -15.10 -6.41
CA LEU A 168 8.44 -14.16 -6.29
C LEU A 168 8.93 -12.73 -6.02
N SER A 169 9.88 -12.56 -5.10
CA SER A 169 10.44 -11.25 -4.76
C SER A 169 11.10 -10.57 -5.96
N SER A 170 11.90 -11.32 -6.73
CA SER A 170 12.60 -10.82 -7.91
C SER A 170 11.63 -10.52 -9.06
N LYS A 171 10.71 -11.45 -9.35
CA LYS A 171 9.77 -11.35 -10.47
C LYS A 171 8.73 -10.25 -10.29
N TYR A 172 8.22 -10.07 -9.07
CA TYR A 172 7.16 -9.09 -8.77
C TYR A 172 7.67 -7.82 -8.10
N SER A 173 9.00 -7.69 -7.91
CA SER A 173 9.63 -6.53 -7.28
C SER A 173 9.05 -6.20 -5.90
N VAL A 174 8.77 -7.25 -5.12
CA VAL A 174 8.24 -7.14 -3.75
C VAL A 174 9.34 -7.48 -2.76
N ASN A 175 9.50 -6.64 -1.72
CA ASN A 175 10.49 -6.86 -0.69
C ASN A 175 10.01 -7.94 0.28
N MET A 176 10.56 -9.14 0.15
CA MET A 176 10.24 -10.27 1.02
C MET A 176 11.48 -10.68 1.81
N VAL A 177 11.34 -10.86 3.12
CA VAL A 177 12.44 -11.23 4.02
C VAL A 177 12.02 -12.42 4.87
N LEU A 178 12.81 -13.49 4.82
CA LEU A 178 12.71 -14.62 5.73
C LEU A 178 13.39 -14.29 7.06
N ASP A 179 12.72 -14.57 8.17
CA ASP A 179 13.31 -14.46 9.51
C ASP A 179 14.60 -15.29 9.59
N LEU A 180 15.64 -14.75 10.24
CA LEU A 180 16.92 -15.43 10.45
C LEU A 180 16.75 -16.79 11.13
N LYS A 181 15.78 -16.91 12.06
CA LYS A 181 15.47 -18.19 12.71
C LYS A 181 14.82 -19.17 11.74
N ALA A 182 13.85 -18.72 10.95
CA ALA A 182 13.18 -19.53 9.94
C ALA A 182 14.18 -19.98 8.84
N ARG A 183 15.09 -19.09 8.43
CA ARG A 183 16.14 -19.37 7.44
C ARG A 183 17.15 -20.42 7.89
N LYS A 184 17.39 -20.56 9.19
CA LYS A 184 18.28 -21.59 9.76
C LYS A 184 17.54 -22.90 10.06
N SER A 185 16.20 -22.88 10.00
CA SER A 185 15.36 -24.03 10.26
C SER A 185 15.09 -24.82 8.98
N LYS A 186 14.70 -26.09 9.13
CA LYS A 186 14.28 -26.91 7.98
C LYS A 186 13.03 -26.38 7.27
N ALA A 187 12.28 -25.46 7.89
CA ALA A 187 11.06 -24.89 7.31
C ALA A 187 11.34 -24.10 6.02
N SER A 188 12.49 -23.43 5.89
CA SER A 188 12.82 -22.72 4.65
C SER A 188 13.17 -23.65 3.48
N GLU A 189 13.52 -24.89 3.78
CA GLU A 189 13.89 -25.93 2.80
C GLU A 189 12.71 -26.87 2.49
N THR A 190 11.57 -26.71 3.17
CA THR A 190 10.37 -27.51 2.93
C THR A 190 9.99 -27.43 1.44
N PRO A 191 9.89 -28.57 0.74
CA PRO A 191 9.51 -28.59 -0.66
C PRO A 191 8.04 -28.21 -0.81
N ILE A 192 7.77 -27.19 -1.61
CA ILE A 192 6.42 -26.70 -1.88
C ILE A 192 6.00 -27.18 -3.27
N THR A 193 4.86 -27.84 -3.33
CA THR A 193 4.18 -28.22 -4.58
C THR A 193 2.85 -27.48 -4.63
N LEU A 194 2.73 -26.53 -5.56
CA LEU A 194 1.57 -25.65 -5.70
C LEU A 194 1.32 -25.36 -7.18
N GLU A 195 0.08 -25.52 -7.62
CA GLU A 195 -0.36 -25.23 -8.97
C GLU A 195 -1.66 -24.41 -8.89
N LEU A 196 -1.57 -23.14 -9.30
CA LEU A 196 -2.68 -22.18 -9.26
C LEU A 196 -2.66 -21.38 -10.57
N GLU A 197 -3.79 -21.38 -11.28
CA GLU A 197 -3.91 -20.63 -12.54
C GLU A 197 -4.12 -19.13 -12.29
N GLU A 198 -5.01 -18.78 -11.37
CA GLU A 198 -5.38 -17.40 -11.08
C GLU A 198 -5.53 -17.18 -9.57
N ALA A 199 -4.42 -16.87 -8.89
CA ALA A 199 -4.43 -16.52 -7.48
C ALA A 199 -3.70 -15.21 -7.23
N THR A 200 -4.11 -14.46 -6.21
CA THR A 200 -3.41 -13.24 -5.82
C THR A 200 -2.04 -13.57 -5.22
N LEU A 201 -1.04 -12.69 -5.39
CA LEU A 201 0.28 -12.85 -4.79
C LEU A 201 0.20 -13.12 -3.28
N GLU A 202 -0.71 -12.43 -2.59
CA GLU A 202 -0.97 -12.65 -1.16
C GLU A 202 -1.42 -14.08 -0.85
N THR A 203 -2.37 -14.59 -1.65
CA THR A 203 -2.93 -15.94 -1.45
C THR A 203 -1.87 -17.00 -1.70
N ILE A 204 -1.11 -16.86 -2.79
CA ILE A 204 0.00 -17.75 -3.12
C ILE A 204 1.01 -17.79 -1.97
N LEU A 205 1.44 -16.63 -1.49
CA LEU A 205 2.42 -16.53 -0.43
C LEU A 205 1.91 -17.15 0.87
N ARG A 206 0.66 -16.85 1.26
CA ARG A 206 0.03 -17.40 2.46
C ARG A 206 -0.05 -18.92 2.41
N LEU A 207 -0.49 -19.49 1.29
CA LEU A 207 -0.56 -20.95 1.10
C LEU A 207 0.83 -21.60 1.16
N ALA A 208 1.81 -21.02 0.46
CA ALA A 208 3.17 -21.55 0.43
C ALA A 208 3.84 -21.52 1.80
N THR A 209 3.66 -20.45 2.58
CA THR A 209 4.21 -20.36 3.93
C THR A 209 3.50 -21.28 4.92
N GLU A 210 2.17 -21.45 4.77
CA GLU A 210 1.38 -22.35 5.63
C GLU A 210 1.87 -23.81 5.51
N MET A 211 2.17 -24.27 4.29
CA MET A 211 2.74 -25.60 4.04
C MET A 211 4.10 -25.83 4.74
N ALA A 212 4.81 -24.76 5.09
CA ALA A 212 6.08 -24.81 5.82
C ALA A 212 5.94 -24.47 7.31
N GLY A 213 4.73 -24.24 7.83
CA GLY A 213 4.49 -23.82 9.22
C GLY A 213 5.00 -22.40 9.52
N LEU A 214 5.03 -21.53 8.51
CA LEU A 214 5.39 -20.12 8.64
C LEU A 214 4.19 -19.23 8.31
N LYS A 215 4.18 -18.00 8.82
CA LYS A 215 3.19 -16.98 8.50
C LYS A 215 3.85 -15.72 7.92
N PRO A 216 3.25 -15.10 6.89
CA PRO A 216 3.68 -13.81 6.41
C PRO A 216 3.03 -12.69 7.25
N VAL A 217 3.84 -11.71 7.61
CA VAL A 217 3.43 -10.47 8.29
C VAL A 217 3.99 -9.29 7.52
N ARG A 218 3.17 -8.27 7.34
CA ARG A 218 3.62 -7.02 6.71
C ARG A 218 4.16 -6.10 7.81
N ILE A 219 5.31 -5.50 7.57
CA ILE A 219 5.92 -4.50 8.43
C ILE A 219 6.35 -3.35 7.51
N GLY A 220 5.55 -2.29 7.47
CA GLY A 220 5.69 -1.21 6.48
C GLY A 220 5.62 -1.74 5.03
N GLY A 221 6.64 -1.43 4.23
CA GLY A 221 6.79 -1.89 2.85
C GLY A 221 7.51 -3.24 2.66
N VAL A 222 7.75 -3.99 3.74
CA VAL A 222 8.43 -5.30 3.69
C VAL A 222 7.50 -6.41 4.17
N ILE A 223 7.53 -7.55 3.50
CA ILE A 223 6.85 -8.77 3.93
C ILE A 223 7.84 -9.64 4.70
N TYR A 224 7.60 -9.76 6.00
CA TYR A 224 8.39 -10.57 6.91
C TYR A 224 7.76 -11.95 7.09
N ILE A 225 8.51 -13.00 6.80
CA ILE A 225 8.04 -14.40 6.86
C ILE A 225 8.70 -15.07 8.06
N THR A 226 7.90 -15.45 9.05
CA THR A 226 8.37 -15.96 10.35
C THR A 226 7.46 -17.05 10.90
N SER A 227 7.82 -17.64 12.05
CA SER A 227 6.98 -18.59 12.78
C SER A 227 5.67 -17.95 13.25
N GLU A 228 4.60 -18.74 13.33
CA GLU A 228 3.28 -18.30 13.80
C GLU A 228 3.32 -17.49 15.11
N GLU A 229 3.98 -17.99 16.16
CA GLU A 229 4.08 -17.30 17.46
C GLU A 229 4.70 -15.90 17.38
N ARG A 230 5.64 -15.71 16.45
CA ARG A 230 6.31 -14.42 16.24
C ARG A 230 5.50 -13.53 15.33
N ALA A 231 4.80 -14.11 14.36
CA ALA A 231 3.92 -13.39 13.47
C ALA A 231 2.80 -12.69 14.26
N ASP A 232 2.19 -13.38 15.23
CA ASP A 232 1.12 -12.81 16.06
C ASP A 232 1.63 -11.63 16.90
N LYS A 233 2.81 -11.76 17.51
CA LYS A 233 3.46 -10.66 18.26
C LYS A 233 3.77 -9.43 17.40
N LEU A 234 4.15 -9.65 16.13
CA LEU A 234 4.47 -8.56 15.21
C LEU A 234 3.23 -7.85 14.69
N ARG A 235 2.11 -8.56 14.55
CA ARG A 235 0.82 -7.95 14.18
C ARG A 235 0.29 -7.03 15.27
N ASP A 236 0.44 -7.43 16.53
CA ASP A 236 0.03 -6.60 17.67
C ASP A 236 0.92 -5.36 17.81
N GLY A 237 2.20 -5.50 17.46
CA GLY A 237 3.22 -4.46 17.55
C GLY A 237 3.22 -3.43 16.42
N ASP A 238 2.47 -3.60 15.33
CA ASP A 238 2.37 -2.59 14.26
C ASP A 238 1.58 -1.33 14.69
N THR A 239 1.10 -1.31 15.94
CA THR A 239 0.63 -0.10 16.67
C THR A 239 1.80 0.70 17.25
N LEU A 240 2.93 0.81 16.55
CA LEU A 240 4.09 1.62 16.95
C LEU A 240 4.13 3.01 16.30
N VAL A 241 3.04 3.43 15.64
CA VAL A 241 2.72 4.86 15.69
C VAL A 241 2.46 5.13 17.17
N PRO A 242 3.25 5.98 17.87
CA PRO A 242 2.88 6.39 19.21
C PRO A 242 1.44 6.84 19.10
N GLN A 243 0.52 6.15 19.78
CA GLN A 243 -0.80 6.71 19.97
C GLN A 243 -0.51 8.07 20.57
N ILE A 244 -0.66 9.14 19.79
CA ILE A 244 -0.73 10.48 20.33
C ILE A 244 -1.77 10.29 21.40
N PRO A 245 -1.40 10.38 22.70
CA PRO A 245 -2.30 10.02 23.77
C PRO A 245 -3.57 10.75 23.42
N MET A 246 -4.64 9.98 23.12
CA MET A 246 -5.90 10.59 22.75
C MET A 246 -6.12 11.59 23.87
N ILE A 247 -6.06 12.88 23.53
CA ILE A 247 -6.38 13.92 24.49
C ILE A 247 -7.76 13.49 24.93
N PRO A 248 -7.94 13.09 26.20
CA PRO A 248 -9.21 12.56 26.65
C PRO A 248 -10.21 13.61 26.22
N GLU A 249 -11.06 13.23 25.27
CA GLU A 249 -12.13 14.09 24.82
C GLU A 249 -12.85 14.38 26.10
N ASN A 250 -12.70 15.61 26.58
CA ASN A 250 -13.30 16.08 27.81
C ASN A 250 -14.79 16.17 27.49
N ARG A 251 -15.38 14.98 27.42
CA ARG A 251 -16.78 14.69 27.30
C ARG A 251 -17.29 15.05 28.67
N ASN A 252 -17.48 16.36 28.82
CA ASN A 252 -18.04 16.99 29.97
C ASN A 252 -19.49 16.53 29.99
N ASP A 253 -19.70 15.32 30.53
CA ASP A 253 -20.98 14.69 30.81
C ASP A 253 -21.67 15.54 31.87
N GLY A 254 -22.28 16.63 31.41
CA GLY A 254 -22.85 17.61 32.31
C GLY A 254 -23.46 18.85 31.68
N GLN A 255 -23.54 18.97 30.34
CA GLN A 255 -24.30 20.05 29.72
C GLN A 255 -25.68 19.57 29.23
N PRO A 256 -26.73 19.68 30.09
CA PRO A 256 -28.11 19.65 29.62
C PRO A 256 -28.34 20.87 28.72
N GLY A 257 -29.08 20.64 27.63
CA GLY A 257 -29.17 21.51 26.48
C GLY A 257 -29.45 22.98 26.78
N ILE A 258 -28.75 23.85 26.05
CA ILE A 258 -29.16 25.23 25.87
C ILE A 258 -29.49 25.39 24.40
N ALA A 259 -30.80 25.53 24.16
CA ALA A 259 -31.37 25.89 22.89
C ALA A 259 -30.81 27.24 22.41
N ALA A 260 -30.80 27.38 21.08
CA ALA A 260 -30.56 28.59 20.31
C ALA A 260 -30.82 29.90 21.08
N ALA A 261 -29.76 30.72 21.21
CA ALA A 261 -29.90 32.15 21.40
C ALA A 261 -28.82 32.86 20.57
N ALA A 262 -29.29 33.58 19.57
CA ALA A 262 -28.52 34.54 18.82
C ALA A 262 -27.88 35.57 19.75
N GLY A 263 -26.63 35.92 19.48
CA GLY A 263 -26.10 37.24 19.83
C GLY A 263 -24.76 37.24 20.57
N VAL A 264 -23.82 37.96 19.93
CA VAL A 264 -23.04 39.03 20.57
C VAL A 264 -21.85 38.60 21.48
N MET A 265 -20.68 39.14 21.10
CA MET A 265 -19.48 39.40 21.94
C MET A 265 -18.64 38.18 22.37
N ASN A 266 -17.32 38.25 22.55
CA ASN A 266 -16.36 39.34 22.50
C ASN A 266 -14.97 38.71 22.30
N GLY A 267 -14.11 39.36 21.52
CA GLY A 267 -12.71 38.97 21.38
C GLY A 267 -11.97 39.09 22.71
N VAL A 268 -11.44 37.97 23.21
CA VAL A 268 -10.39 38.00 24.24
C VAL A 268 -9.05 38.02 23.48
N PRO A 269 -8.26 39.09 23.59
CA PRO A 269 -6.91 39.10 23.05
C PRO A 269 -6.07 38.08 23.84
N VAL A 270 -5.63 37.02 23.16
CA VAL A 270 -4.65 36.08 23.71
C VAL A 270 -3.35 36.85 23.89
N ALA A 271 -2.95 37.03 25.15
CA ALA A 271 -1.68 37.66 25.48
C ALA A 271 -0.51 36.82 24.93
N PRO A 272 0.49 37.44 24.28
CA PRO A 272 1.68 36.73 23.82
C PRO A 272 2.40 36.11 25.01
N GLN A 273 2.59 34.79 24.96
CA GLN A 273 3.39 34.06 25.94
C GLN A 273 4.85 34.54 25.85
N PRO A 274 5.52 34.81 26.98
CA PRO A 274 6.92 35.20 26.99
C PRO A 274 7.78 34.06 26.44
N ILE A 275 8.57 34.39 25.42
CA ILE A 275 9.56 33.48 24.82
C ILE A 275 10.61 33.19 25.90
N ALA A 276 10.70 31.94 26.34
CA ALA A 276 11.73 31.52 27.28
C ALA A 276 13.13 31.72 26.64
N PRO A 277 14.12 32.22 27.39
CA PRO A 277 15.47 32.41 26.89
C PRO A 277 16.06 31.08 26.41
N VAL A 278 16.56 31.09 25.18
CA VAL A 278 17.27 29.96 24.55
C VAL A 278 18.47 29.61 25.43
N ALA A 279 18.52 28.35 25.90
CA ALA A 279 19.66 27.86 26.66
C ALA A 279 20.93 27.89 25.79
N PRO A 280 22.08 28.32 26.34
CA PRO A 280 23.33 28.33 25.60
C PRO A 280 23.73 26.91 25.17
N PRO A 281 24.39 26.77 24.01
CA PRO A 281 24.85 25.48 23.51
C PRO A 281 25.83 24.85 24.50
N VAL A 282 25.55 23.60 24.88
CA VAL A 282 26.44 22.77 25.70
C VAL A 282 27.68 22.46 24.87
N GLU A 283 28.82 23.00 25.29
CA GLU A 283 30.12 22.76 24.70
C GLU A 283 30.54 21.31 24.98
N ASN A 284 30.66 20.49 23.93
CA ASN A 284 31.12 19.11 24.07
C ASN A 284 32.62 19.11 24.38
N PRO A 285 33.08 18.34 25.38
CA PRO A 285 34.50 18.26 25.71
C PRO A 285 35.30 17.66 24.54
N PRO A 286 36.56 18.12 24.34
CA PRO A 286 37.41 17.61 23.28
C PRO A 286 37.71 16.13 23.47
N ALA A 287 37.64 15.37 22.38
CA ALA A 287 38.09 13.99 22.32
C ALA A 287 39.60 13.95 22.64
N GLY A 288 39.95 13.18 23.67
CA GLY A 288 41.34 12.98 24.08
C GLY A 288 42.18 12.26 23.01
N PRO A 289 43.52 12.38 23.12
CA PRO A 289 44.50 11.85 22.16
C PRO A 289 44.57 10.32 22.13
#